data_AF-F2TI27-F1
#
_entry.id   AF-F2TI27-F1
#
_cell.length_a   1.000
_cell.length_b   1.000
_cell.length_c   1.000
_cell.angle_alpha   90.00
_cell.angle_beta   90.00
_cell.angle_gamma   90.00
#
_symmetry.space_group_name_H-M   'P 1'
#
loop_
_entity.id
_entity.type
_entity.pdbx_description
1 polymer ?
#
loop_
_entity_poly.entity_id
_entity_poly.type
_entity_poly.pdbx_seq_one_letter_code
_entity_poly.pdbx_strand_id
1 'polypeptide(L)'
;MSGPPLFLASIGNPPPRWHKTLHSAGHILLRALAQHLDAPLQPIPPYSLTSNPPPRDHPGPYTSRTHLPRTRTPLTLWQSPSLMNVSGPTLIRTYEKWRAERGGGIGGDVGLSLKSSAATTNIIHEDGLGQIQSQSQSETKRTAKDTNKPIPLNLILLHDDLELSPGKLSVRRGGASLSARGHNGIKSVVSSLVKAGMLAPARGAAKKMKGGGGSAVSSAGALDPTRFQLTRIGVGIGRPASREPEEVAEYVLGRMPDRQVEVTEGLVEELVGILEREVGMMTGE
;
A
#
# COMPACT_ATOMS: atom_id res chain seq x y z
N MET A 1 -16.66 7.92 11.98
CA MET A 1 -15.82 8.66 11.01
C MET A 1 -15.28 7.63 10.02
N SER A 2 -15.19 7.92 8.72
CA SER A 2 -14.60 6.97 7.76
C SER A 2 -13.11 6.77 8.08
N GLY A 3 -12.62 5.53 8.06
CA GLY A 3 -11.20 5.24 8.31
C GLY A 3 -10.25 5.88 7.27
N PRO A 4 -8.92 5.86 7.50
CA PRO A 4 -7.95 6.44 6.57
C PRO A 4 -8.03 5.75 5.20
N PRO A 5 -7.94 6.51 4.09
CA PRO A 5 -8.10 5.94 2.77
C PRO A 5 -7.03 4.89 2.50
N LEU A 6 -7.41 3.78 1.86
CA LEU A 6 -6.52 2.68 1.51
C LEU A 6 -6.21 2.63 0.01
N PHE A 7 -4.96 2.28 -0.30
CA PHE A 7 -4.50 1.96 -1.65
C PHE A 7 -4.12 0.47 -1.73
N LEU A 8 -4.96 -0.33 -2.40
CA LEU A 8 -4.69 -1.73 -2.65
C LEU A 8 -4.07 -1.90 -4.03
N ALA A 9 -2.78 -2.23 -4.05
CA ALA A 9 -2.01 -2.47 -5.26
C ALA A 9 -1.84 -3.97 -5.51
N SER A 10 -2.14 -4.45 -6.71
CA SER A 10 -1.74 -5.80 -7.13
C SER A 10 -0.57 -5.77 -8.10
N ILE A 11 0.31 -6.76 -7.96
CA ILE A 11 1.40 -7.04 -8.89
C ILE A 11 1.17 -8.40 -9.56
N GLY A 12 1.63 -8.50 -10.80
CA GLY A 12 1.35 -9.58 -11.74
C GLY A 12 1.93 -9.20 -13.09
N ASN A 13 1.82 -10.08 -14.07
CA ASN A 13 2.26 -9.75 -15.42
C ASN A 13 1.07 -9.26 -16.28
N PRO A 14 1.29 -8.23 -17.13
CA PRO A 14 0.25 -7.73 -18.02
C PRO A 14 -0.11 -8.74 -19.13
N PRO A 15 -1.27 -8.54 -19.78
CA PRO A 15 -1.63 -9.27 -21.00
C PRO A 15 -0.65 -8.99 -22.15
N PRO A 16 -0.69 -9.81 -23.22
CA PRO A 16 -1.57 -10.96 -23.44
C PRO A 16 -0.99 -12.30 -22.93
N ARG A 17 0.33 -12.40 -22.76
CA ARG A 17 0.99 -13.70 -22.59
C ARG A 17 0.95 -14.26 -21.16
N TRP A 18 1.03 -13.40 -20.14
CA TRP A 18 1.26 -13.83 -18.76
C TRP A 18 0.20 -13.37 -17.74
N HIS A 19 -0.94 -12.84 -18.21
CA HIS A 19 -1.99 -12.31 -17.34
C HIS A 19 -2.87 -13.36 -16.63
N LYS A 20 -2.78 -14.63 -17.05
CA LYS A 20 -3.52 -15.77 -16.49
C LYS A 20 -2.58 -16.81 -15.85
N THR A 21 -1.37 -16.40 -15.48
CA THR A 21 -0.40 -17.30 -14.87
C THR A 21 -0.54 -17.30 -13.35
N LEU A 22 0.12 -18.26 -12.69
CA LEU A 22 0.19 -18.31 -11.23
C LEU A 22 0.77 -17.01 -10.64
N HIS A 23 1.75 -16.41 -11.31
CA HIS A 23 2.33 -15.12 -10.93
C HIS A 23 1.36 -13.93 -11.02
N SER A 24 0.19 -14.11 -11.61
CA SER A 24 -0.85 -13.08 -11.74
C SER A 24 -2.01 -13.31 -10.76
N ALA A 25 -1.84 -14.18 -9.75
CA ALA A 25 -2.85 -14.45 -8.71
C ALA A 25 -3.35 -13.17 -8.02
N GLY A 26 -2.46 -12.21 -7.75
CA GLY A 26 -2.84 -10.93 -7.18
C GLY A 26 -3.75 -10.11 -8.10
N HIS A 27 -3.53 -10.12 -9.42
CA HIS A 27 -4.42 -9.47 -10.39
C HIS A 27 -5.78 -10.17 -10.49
N ILE A 28 -5.80 -11.51 -10.46
CA ILE A 28 -7.04 -12.30 -10.50
C ILE A 28 -7.92 -11.94 -9.31
N LEU A 29 -7.39 -12.02 -8.09
CA LEU A 29 -8.14 -11.68 -6.89
C LEU A 29 -8.53 -10.20 -6.83
N LEU A 30 -7.67 -9.27 -7.28
CA LEU A 30 -8.04 -7.84 -7.34
C LEU A 30 -9.24 -7.58 -8.26
N ARG A 31 -9.30 -8.25 -9.43
CA ARG A 31 -10.41 -8.10 -10.36
C ARG A 31 -11.71 -8.68 -9.80
N ALA A 32 -11.64 -9.84 -9.15
CA ALA A 32 -12.79 -10.42 -8.45
C ALA A 32 -13.30 -9.51 -7.32
N LEU A 33 -12.38 -8.92 -6.54
CA LEU A 33 -12.73 -7.94 -5.51
C LEU A 33 -13.41 -6.70 -6.10
N ALA A 34 -12.87 -6.15 -7.20
CA ALA A 34 -13.47 -5.02 -7.91
C ALA A 34 -14.90 -5.32 -8.38
N GLN A 35 -15.16 -6.51 -8.90
CA GLN A 35 -16.50 -6.94 -9.31
C GLN A 35 -17.43 -7.09 -8.10
N HIS A 36 -16.97 -7.73 -7.03
CA HIS A 36 -17.75 -7.92 -5.80
C HIS A 36 -18.14 -6.60 -5.12
N LEU A 37 -17.28 -5.58 -5.21
CA LEU A 37 -17.53 -4.24 -4.66
C LEU A 37 -18.24 -3.29 -5.64
N ASP A 38 -18.82 -3.82 -6.73
CA ASP A 38 -19.48 -3.06 -7.80
C ASP A 38 -18.64 -1.89 -8.34
N ALA A 39 -17.34 -2.14 -8.49
CA ALA A 39 -16.35 -1.14 -8.82
C ALA A 39 -15.33 -1.70 -9.84
N PRO A 40 -15.78 -2.12 -11.04
CA PRO A 40 -14.92 -2.74 -12.04
C PRO A 40 -13.74 -1.83 -12.42
N LEU A 41 -12.56 -2.44 -12.60
CA LEU A 41 -11.35 -1.69 -12.91
C LEU A 41 -11.42 -1.06 -14.30
N GLN A 42 -11.02 0.20 -14.41
CA GLN A 42 -10.95 0.99 -15.63
C GLN A 42 -9.49 1.41 -15.94
N PRO A 43 -9.08 1.49 -17.21
CA PRO A 43 -7.75 1.99 -17.57
C PRO A 43 -7.59 3.48 -17.22
N ILE A 44 -6.40 3.90 -16.77
CA ILE A 44 -6.09 5.31 -16.48
C ILE A 44 -5.60 6.03 -17.75
N PRO A 45 -6.14 7.20 -18.14
CA PRO A 45 -5.63 8.02 -19.25
C PRO A 45 -4.19 8.54 -19.02
N PRO A 46 -3.36 8.75 -20.07
CA PRO A 46 -3.69 8.73 -21.50
C PRO A 46 -3.56 7.33 -22.14
N TYR A 47 -3.50 6.26 -21.34
CA TYR A 47 -3.49 4.88 -21.86
C TYR A 47 -4.85 4.42 -22.43
N SER A 48 -5.84 5.32 -22.46
CA SER A 48 -7.03 5.20 -23.31
C SER A 48 -6.64 5.59 -24.73
N LEU A 49 -6.35 4.61 -25.59
CA LEU A 49 -6.22 4.84 -27.02
C LEU A 49 -7.54 5.41 -27.60
N THR A 50 -7.43 6.03 -28.77
CA THR A 50 -8.51 6.65 -29.57
C THR A 50 -9.59 5.68 -30.06
N SER A 51 -9.46 4.38 -29.77
CA SER A 51 -10.49 3.37 -30.03
C SER A 51 -11.38 3.19 -28.81
N ASN A 52 -12.68 3.39 -29.00
CA ASN A 52 -13.70 3.15 -27.98
C ASN A 52 -14.54 1.94 -28.40
N PRO A 53 -14.52 0.80 -27.66
CA PRO A 53 -13.77 0.56 -26.42
C PRO A 53 -12.29 0.17 -26.64
N PRO A 54 -11.42 0.36 -25.62
CA PRO A 54 -10.04 -0.14 -25.69
C PRO A 54 -10.02 -1.67 -25.85
N PRO A 55 -9.00 -2.26 -26.51
CA PRO A 55 -8.84 -3.70 -26.58
C PRO A 55 -8.85 -4.32 -25.17
N ARG A 56 -9.55 -5.45 -24.98
CA ARG A 56 -9.65 -6.15 -23.68
C ARG A 56 -8.28 -6.49 -23.06
N ASP A 57 -7.23 -6.52 -23.88
CA ASP A 57 -5.86 -6.90 -23.51
C ASP A 57 -4.87 -5.72 -23.47
N HIS A 58 -5.34 -4.47 -23.39
CA HIS A 58 -4.44 -3.31 -23.36
C HIS A 58 -3.75 -3.16 -21.98
N PRO A 59 -2.42 -3.03 -21.88
CA PRO A 59 -1.71 -2.95 -20.60
C PRO A 59 -1.65 -1.51 -20.07
N GLY A 60 -2.82 -0.91 -19.81
CA GLY A 60 -2.89 0.32 -19.02
C GLY A 60 -2.85 0.00 -17.51
N PRO A 61 -2.39 0.90 -16.64
CA PRO A 61 -2.65 0.74 -15.22
C PRO A 61 -4.18 0.80 -15.04
N TYR A 62 -4.74 -0.25 -14.45
CA TYR A 62 -6.17 -0.33 -14.20
C TYR A 62 -6.46 0.14 -12.78
N THR A 63 -7.49 0.95 -12.60
CA THR A 63 -7.87 1.47 -11.29
C THR A 63 -9.38 1.51 -11.11
N SER A 64 -9.80 1.52 -9.85
CA SER A 64 -11.16 1.83 -9.45
C SER A 64 -11.15 2.45 -8.07
N ARG A 65 -12.21 3.20 -7.74
CA ARG A 65 -12.41 3.81 -6.42
C ARG A 65 -13.74 3.30 -5.89
N THR A 66 -13.74 2.81 -4.65
CA THR A 66 -14.92 2.28 -3.96
C THR A 66 -14.75 2.49 -2.45
N HIS A 67 -15.57 1.83 -1.63
CA HIS A 67 -15.47 1.86 -0.17
C HIS A 67 -15.53 0.44 0.39
N LEU A 68 -14.85 0.22 1.53
CA LEU A 68 -15.03 -1.01 2.29
C LEU A 68 -16.46 -1.11 2.84
N PRO A 69 -17.12 -2.28 2.79
CA PRO A 69 -18.55 -2.41 3.13
C PRO A 69 -18.89 -1.97 4.56
N ARG A 70 -18.14 -2.42 5.57
CA ARG A 70 -18.43 -2.15 6.98
C ARG A 70 -17.89 -0.80 7.43
N THR A 71 -16.59 -0.57 7.24
CA THR A 71 -15.92 0.62 7.78
C THR A 71 -16.19 1.88 6.94
N ARG A 72 -16.76 1.73 5.74
CA ARG A 72 -16.93 2.79 4.74
C ARG A 72 -15.63 3.52 4.41
N THR A 73 -14.50 2.86 4.62
CA THR A 73 -13.18 3.42 4.33
C THR A 73 -13.01 3.57 2.83
N PRO A 74 -12.59 4.75 2.32
CA PRO A 74 -12.30 4.92 0.91
C PRO A 74 -11.20 3.95 0.45
N LEU A 75 -11.48 3.16 -0.57
CA LEU A 75 -10.58 2.16 -1.12
C LEU A 75 -10.26 2.49 -2.58
N THR A 76 -8.98 2.59 -2.90
CA THR A 76 -8.49 2.68 -4.27
C THR A 76 -7.86 1.36 -4.66
N LEU A 77 -8.39 0.76 -5.73
CA LEU A 77 -7.87 -0.46 -6.33
C LEU A 77 -6.91 -0.07 -7.46
N TRP A 78 -5.76 -0.72 -7.53
CA TRP A 78 -4.78 -0.48 -8.59
C TRP A 78 -4.11 -1.78 -9.04
N GLN A 79 -4.13 -2.02 -10.35
CA GLN A 79 -3.43 -3.13 -10.99
C GLN A 79 -2.19 -2.62 -11.72
N SER A 80 -1.04 -3.22 -11.41
CA SER A 80 0.19 -2.89 -12.12
C SER A 80 0.10 -3.18 -13.63
N PRO A 81 0.56 -2.26 -14.50
CA PRO A 81 0.66 -2.51 -15.93
C PRO A 81 2.02 -3.08 -16.35
N SER A 82 2.97 -3.16 -15.41
CA SER A 82 4.37 -3.47 -15.68
C SER A 82 4.66 -4.95 -15.46
N LEU A 83 5.69 -5.46 -16.12
CA LEU A 83 6.20 -6.81 -15.83
C LEU A 83 6.59 -6.93 -14.36
N MET A 84 6.47 -8.14 -13.81
CA MET A 84 6.59 -8.37 -12.38
C MET A 84 7.88 -7.79 -11.78
N ASN A 85 9.02 -8.05 -12.42
CA ASN A 85 10.34 -7.61 -11.93
C ASN A 85 10.56 -6.08 -11.96
N VAL A 86 9.69 -5.32 -12.62
CA VAL A 86 9.77 -3.86 -12.77
C VAL A 86 8.49 -3.15 -12.31
N SER A 87 7.71 -3.79 -11.45
CA SER A 87 6.46 -3.25 -10.91
C SER A 87 6.64 -2.08 -9.92
N GLY A 88 7.80 -1.99 -9.26
CA GLY A 88 8.06 -0.99 -8.22
C GLY A 88 7.98 0.47 -8.68
N PRO A 89 8.73 0.90 -9.71
CA PRO A 89 8.75 2.29 -10.15
C PRO A 89 7.36 2.85 -10.49
N THR A 90 6.55 2.09 -11.24
CA THR A 90 5.19 2.50 -11.63
C THR A 90 4.26 2.60 -10.44
N LEU A 91 4.36 1.66 -9.49
CA LEU A 91 3.58 1.69 -8.25
C LEU A 91 3.90 2.96 -7.45
N ILE A 92 5.17 3.27 -7.23
CA ILE A 92 5.56 4.44 -6.41
C ILE A 92 5.09 5.74 -7.06
N ARG A 93 5.33 5.94 -8.35
CA ARG A 93 4.86 7.13 -9.06
C ARG A 93 3.35 7.32 -8.93
N THR A 94 2.58 6.23 -9.05
CA THR A 94 1.11 6.28 -8.93
C THR A 94 0.68 6.54 -7.49
N TYR A 95 1.32 5.89 -6.52
CA TYR A 95 1.00 6.04 -5.11
C TYR A 95 1.33 7.44 -4.58
N GLU A 96 2.46 8.04 -5.00
CA GLU A 96 2.81 9.43 -4.67
C GLU A 96 1.76 10.40 -5.21
N LYS A 97 1.35 10.23 -6.48
CA LYS A 97 0.28 11.04 -7.07
C LYS A 97 -1.03 10.89 -6.30
N TRP A 98 -1.43 9.65 -6.00
CA TRP A 98 -2.64 9.35 -5.24
C TRP A 98 -2.63 9.97 -3.83
N ARG A 99 -1.47 9.99 -3.17
CA ARG A 99 -1.29 10.64 -1.86
C ARG A 99 -1.40 12.17 -1.96
N ALA A 100 -0.78 12.77 -2.97
CA ALA A 100 -0.80 14.21 -3.21
C ALA A 100 -2.22 14.72 -3.48
N GLU A 101 -3.01 14.00 -4.30
CA GLU A 101 -4.42 14.34 -4.59
C GLU A 101 -5.31 14.35 -3.33
N ARG A 102 -4.90 13.68 -2.26
CA ARG A 102 -5.66 13.55 -1.01
C ARG A 102 -5.10 14.41 0.13
N GLY A 103 -4.08 15.23 -0.13
CA GLY A 103 -3.41 16.05 0.89
C GLY A 103 -2.67 15.25 1.98
N GLY A 104 -2.41 13.95 1.76
CA GLY A 104 -1.92 13.03 2.79
C GLY A 104 -0.40 12.90 2.88
N GLY A 105 0.15 13.06 4.10
CA GLY A 105 1.52 12.66 4.44
C GLY A 105 1.79 11.16 4.28
N ILE A 106 3.05 10.70 4.46
CA ILE A 106 3.36 9.26 4.46
C ILE A 106 2.68 8.64 5.70
N GLY A 107 1.87 7.60 5.51
CA GLY A 107 1.05 7.01 6.60
C GLY A 107 -0.24 7.78 6.91
N GLY A 108 -0.79 8.47 5.90
CA GLY A 108 -1.93 9.39 5.95
C GLY A 108 -2.89 9.19 7.13
N ASP A 109 -2.94 10.21 7.98
CA ASP A 109 -3.81 10.39 9.15
C ASP A 109 -3.74 9.36 10.28
N VAL A 110 -2.76 8.47 10.30
CA VAL A 110 -2.45 7.71 11.53
C VAL A 110 -1.66 8.60 12.50
N GLY A 111 -2.37 9.54 13.13
CA GLY A 111 -1.99 10.11 14.42
C GLY A 111 -1.28 11.46 14.47
N LEU A 112 -1.51 12.38 13.52
CA LEU A 112 -1.07 13.77 13.68
C LEU A 112 -2.22 14.74 13.35
N SER A 113 -2.81 15.32 14.39
CA SER A 113 -3.52 16.59 14.27
C SER A 113 -2.51 17.60 13.72
N LEU A 114 -2.64 17.98 12.46
CA LEU A 114 -1.99 19.18 11.96
C LEU A 114 -2.52 20.33 12.84
N LYS A 115 -1.64 20.97 13.61
CA LYS A 115 -1.96 22.31 14.10
C LYS A 115 -2.19 23.13 12.84
N SER A 116 -3.43 23.56 12.63
CA SER A 116 -3.69 24.65 11.69
C SER A 116 -2.77 25.78 12.14
N SER A 117 -1.85 26.18 11.26
CA SER A 117 -1.22 27.49 11.39
C SER A 117 -2.31 28.51 11.12
N ALA A 118 -3.15 28.78 12.11
CA ALA A 118 -3.91 30.01 12.14
C ALA A 118 -2.85 31.11 12.19
N ALA A 119 -2.79 31.89 11.10
CA ALA A 119 -1.98 33.08 11.04
C ALA A 119 -2.37 33.96 12.23
N THR A 120 -1.46 34.12 13.19
CA THR A 120 -1.59 35.11 14.25
C THR A 120 -1.47 36.48 13.61
N THR A 121 -2.58 37.07 13.20
CA THR A 121 -2.65 38.50 12.94
C THR A 121 -2.66 39.19 14.30
N ASN A 122 -1.50 39.69 14.73
CA ASN A 122 -1.41 40.57 15.89
C ASN A 122 -2.10 41.89 15.54
N ILE A 123 -3.28 42.14 16.09
CA ILE A 123 -3.89 43.47 16.14
C ILE A 123 -3.68 43.97 17.57
N ILE A 124 -2.84 44.99 17.70
CA ILE A 124 -2.60 45.73 18.94
C ILE A 124 -3.82 46.63 19.16
N HIS A 125 -4.45 46.52 20.32
CA HIS A 125 -5.30 47.57 20.88
C HIS A 125 -5.03 47.65 22.38
N GLU A 126 -4.49 48.79 22.81
CA GLU A 126 -4.41 49.18 24.22
C GLU A 126 -5.81 49.57 24.71
N ASP A 127 -6.19 49.06 25.88
CA ASP A 127 -6.75 49.80 27.02
C ASP A 127 -7.45 48.83 27.99
N GLY A 128 -7.14 48.94 29.29
CA GLY A 128 -8.05 48.50 30.36
C GLY A 128 -7.53 47.44 31.33
N LEU A 129 -7.34 47.87 32.57
CA LEU A 129 -6.96 47.10 33.76
C LEU A 129 -8.02 46.04 34.14
N GLY A 130 -7.58 44.80 34.38
CA GLY A 130 -8.41 43.74 34.98
C GLY A 130 -7.60 42.50 35.38
N GLN A 131 -7.41 42.30 36.69
CA GLN A 131 -6.80 41.09 37.27
C GLN A 131 -7.66 39.85 37.00
N ILE A 132 -7.07 38.77 36.47
CA ILE A 132 -7.71 37.46 36.37
C ILE A 132 -6.99 36.47 37.29
N GLN A 133 -7.74 35.99 38.29
CA GLN A 133 -7.36 34.92 39.22
C GLN A 133 -7.35 33.57 38.50
N SER A 134 -6.27 32.81 38.71
CA SER A 134 -6.05 31.46 38.20
C SER A 134 -6.90 30.43 38.95
N GLN A 135 -7.92 29.89 38.29
CA GLN A 135 -8.55 28.63 38.70
C GLN A 135 -7.93 27.47 37.92
N SER A 136 -7.22 26.61 38.63
CA SER A 136 -6.65 25.35 38.15
C SER A 136 -7.77 24.39 37.76
N GLN A 137 -8.09 24.33 36.46
CA GLN A 137 -8.83 23.20 35.90
C GLN A 137 -7.88 22.02 35.71
N SER A 138 -8.33 20.88 36.22
CA SER A 138 -7.70 19.57 36.15
C SER A 138 -7.14 19.26 34.76
N GLU A 139 -5.82 19.27 34.65
CA GLU A 139 -5.10 18.73 33.51
C GLU A 139 -5.31 17.21 33.48
N THR A 140 -6.19 16.76 32.58
CA THR A 140 -6.20 15.36 32.17
C THR A 140 -4.85 15.06 31.53
N LYS A 141 -3.97 14.42 32.30
CA LYS A 141 -2.68 13.83 31.86
C LYS A 141 -2.92 13.08 30.55
N ARG A 142 -2.62 13.72 29.42
CA ARG A 142 -2.57 13.06 28.10
C ARG A 142 -1.33 12.19 28.14
N THR A 143 -1.55 10.88 28.26
CA THR A 143 -0.53 9.85 28.15
C THR A 143 0.28 10.07 26.87
N ALA A 144 1.61 10.17 27.00
CA ALA A 144 2.54 10.19 25.89
C ALA A 144 2.22 9.03 24.94
N LYS A 145 1.76 9.36 23.72
CA LYS A 145 1.39 8.38 22.70
C LYS A 145 2.66 7.63 22.30
N ASP A 146 2.64 6.32 22.53
CA ASP A 146 3.77 5.39 22.38
C ASP A 146 4.56 5.61 21.08
N THR A 147 5.75 6.20 21.20
CA THR A 147 6.59 6.64 20.08
C THR A 147 7.26 5.49 19.34
N ASN A 148 7.05 4.24 19.77
CA ASN A 148 7.68 3.04 19.21
C ASN A 148 6.75 2.21 18.30
N LYS A 149 5.46 2.57 18.17
CA LYS A 149 4.50 1.78 17.37
C LYS A 149 4.83 1.85 15.86
N PRO A 150 4.75 0.75 15.10
CA PRO A 150 4.90 0.81 13.65
C PRO A 150 3.87 1.73 12.97
N ILE A 151 4.26 2.37 11.87
CA ILE A 151 3.41 3.24 11.07
C ILE A 151 3.10 2.50 9.76
N PRO A 152 1.87 2.00 9.56
CA PRO A 152 1.54 1.36 8.30
C PRO A 152 1.52 2.39 7.17
N LEU A 153 2.02 2.00 6.00
CA LEU A 153 1.67 2.70 4.78
C LEU A 153 0.20 2.42 4.51
N ASN A 154 -0.57 3.42 4.08
CA ASN A 154 -1.92 3.23 3.54
C ASN A 154 -1.87 2.54 2.16
N LEU A 155 -0.85 1.71 1.94
CA LEU A 155 -0.53 0.93 0.76
C LEU A 155 -0.47 -0.54 1.18
N ILE A 156 -1.33 -1.36 0.56
CA ILE A 156 -1.36 -2.80 0.72
C ILE A 156 -0.97 -3.43 -0.61
N LEU A 157 0.00 -4.35 -0.58
CA LEU A 157 0.49 -5.06 -1.77
C LEU A 157 -0.10 -6.47 -1.85
N LEU A 158 -0.86 -6.76 -2.89
CA LEU A 158 -1.40 -8.08 -3.22
C LEU A 158 -0.50 -8.80 -4.24
N HIS A 159 -0.05 -10.01 -3.91
CA HIS A 159 0.91 -10.78 -4.72
C HIS A 159 0.72 -12.29 -4.56
N ASP A 160 1.33 -13.12 -5.42
CA ASP A 160 1.34 -14.57 -5.26
C ASP A 160 2.29 -15.05 -4.15
N ASP A 161 1.95 -16.14 -3.48
CA ASP A 161 2.77 -16.77 -2.43
C ASP A 161 2.95 -18.28 -2.73
N LEU A 162 4.17 -18.64 -3.12
CA LEU A 162 4.58 -20.02 -3.40
C LEU A 162 4.43 -20.94 -2.18
N GLU A 163 4.47 -20.38 -0.98
CA GLU A 163 4.62 -21.18 0.25
C GLU A 163 3.28 -21.46 0.90
N LEU A 164 2.22 -20.97 0.28
CA LEU A 164 0.86 -21.07 0.74
C LEU A 164 0.05 -21.85 -0.29
N SER A 165 -0.73 -22.83 0.18
CA SER A 165 -1.59 -23.62 -0.68
C SER A 165 -2.67 -22.76 -1.36
N PRO A 166 -3.14 -23.14 -2.55
CA PRO A 166 -4.28 -22.51 -3.19
C PRO A 166 -5.50 -22.39 -2.27
N GLY A 167 -6.21 -21.26 -2.34
CA GLY A 167 -7.39 -21.01 -1.50
C GLY A 167 -7.06 -20.52 -0.10
N LYS A 168 -5.91 -19.87 0.07
CA LYS A 168 -5.48 -19.28 1.33
C LYS A 168 -4.88 -17.90 1.09
N LEU A 169 -5.04 -17.02 2.08
CA LEU A 169 -4.37 -15.73 2.15
C LEU A 169 -3.38 -15.68 3.32
N SER A 170 -2.26 -14.97 3.15
CA SER A 170 -1.34 -14.64 4.23
C SER A 170 -1.19 -13.13 4.35
N VAL A 171 -1.04 -12.61 5.57
CA VAL A 171 -0.77 -11.18 5.79
C VAL A 171 0.59 -11.02 6.46
N ARG A 172 1.47 -10.21 5.86
CA ARG A 172 2.80 -9.91 6.39
C ARG A 172 3.02 -8.41 6.44
N ARG A 173 3.54 -7.90 7.55
CA ARG A 173 3.80 -6.48 7.77
C ARG A 173 5.26 -6.28 8.11
N GLY A 174 5.90 -5.28 7.51
CA GLY A 174 7.29 -4.97 7.81
C GLY A 174 7.92 -3.97 6.85
N GLY A 175 9.09 -3.47 7.21
CA GLY A 175 9.91 -2.59 6.38
C GLY A 175 10.80 -3.35 5.40
N ALA A 176 11.87 -2.70 4.94
CA ALA A 176 12.74 -3.26 3.89
C ALA A 176 13.51 -4.53 4.29
N SER A 177 13.64 -4.82 5.59
CA SER A 177 14.25 -6.06 6.09
C SER A 177 13.36 -7.29 5.92
N LEU A 178 12.07 -7.11 5.62
CA LEU A 178 11.13 -8.22 5.51
C LEU A 178 11.33 -8.98 4.18
N SER A 179 11.84 -10.21 4.28
CA SER A 179 12.17 -11.06 3.14
C SER A 179 11.07 -11.11 2.07
N ALA A 180 11.51 -10.95 0.82
CA ALA A 180 10.71 -11.13 -0.40
C ALA A 180 10.53 -12.61 -0.78
N ARG A 181 11.16 -13.56 -0.07
CA ARG A 181 11.09 -15.02 -0.36
C ARG A 181 11.37 -15.36 -1.83
N GLY A 182 12.32 -14.67 -2.45
CA GLY A 182 12.66 -14.85 -3.86
C GLY A 182 11.76 -14.09 -4.85
N HIS A 183 10.61 -13.56 -4.43
CA HIS A 183 9.64 -12.92 -5.31
C HIS A 183 10.16 -11.62 -5.94
N ASN A 184 10.32 -11.60 -7.26
CA ASN A 184 10.95 -10.51 -7.99
C ASN A 184 10.15 -9.20 -7.95
N GLY A 185 8.82 -9.27 -7.99
CA GLY A 185 7.97 -8.10 -7.84
C GLY A 185 8.06 -7.44 -6.46
N ILE A 186 8.00 -8.21 -5.37
CA ILE A 186 8.22 -7.68 -4.02
C ILE A 186 9.59 -7.01 -3.90
N LYS A 187 10.66 -7.61 -4.45
CA LYS A 187 12.00 -6.99 -4.48
C LYS A 187 11.96 -5.62 -5.19
N SER A 188 11.30 -5.56 -6.34
CA SER A 188 11.11 -4.32 -7.13
C SER A 188 10.40 -3.24 -6.31
N VAL A 189 9.25 -3.58 -5.73
CA VAL A 189 8.43 -2.67 -4.92
C VAL A 189 9.20 -2.16 -3.69
N VAL A 190 9.81 -3.05 -2.91
CA VAL A 190 10.55 -2.67 -1.71
C VAL A 190 11.76 -1.80 -2.05
N SER A 191 12.49 -2.12 -3.13
CA SER A 191 13.61 -1.28 -3.59
C SER A 191 13.15 0.12 -3.96
N SER A 192 12.03 0.24 -4.67
CA SER A 192 11.46 1.54 -5.04
C SER A 192 10.95 2.33 -3.83
N LEU A 193 10.33 1.68 -2.84
CA LEU A 193 9.92 2.33 -1.59
C LEU A 193 11.11 2.89 -0.80
N VAL A 194 12.23 2.14 -0.74
CA VAL A 194 13.46 2.63 -0.09
C VAL A 194 14.04 3.82 -0.84
N LYS A 195 14.12 3.75 -2.18
CA LYS A 195 14.62 4.86 -3.00
C LYS A 195 13.78 6.13 -2.86
N ALA A 196 12.46 5.99 -2.67
CA ALA A 196 11.55 7.09 -2.43
C ALA A 196 11.52 7.59 -0.97
N GLY A 197 12.35 7.01 -0.08
CA GLY A 197 12.39 7.39 1.34
C GLY A 197 11.16 6.97 2.15
N MET A 198 10.30 6.09 1.62
CA MET A 198 9.09 5.62 2.29
C MET A 198 9.33 4.42 3.22
N LEU A 199 10.47 3.74 3.06
CA LEU A 199 10.95 2.69 3.95
C LEU A 199 12.42 2.92 4.26
N ALA A 200 12.83 2.71 5.50
CA ALA A 200 14.25 2.67 5.83
C ALA A 200 14.92 1.45 5.18
N PRO A 201 16.17 1.59 4.66
CA PRO A 201 16.92 0.46 4.15
C PRO A 201 17.18 -0.58 5.24
N ALA A 202 17.26 -1.87 4.87
CA ALA A 202 17.61 -2.92 5.80
C ALA A 202 19.01 -2.67 6.40
N ARG A 203 19.20 -3.00 7.69
CA ARG A 203 20.50 -2.91 8.37
C ARG A 203 21.56 -3.68 7.55
N GLY A 204 22.64 -3.00 7.16
CA GLY A 204 23.72 -3.56 6.32
C GLY A 204 23.67 -3.15 4.84
N ALA A 205 22.53 -2.67 4.31
CA ALA A 205 22.41 -2.22 2.91
C ALA A 205 22.87 -0.77 2.68
N ALA A 206 23.00 0.04 3.75
CA ALA A 206 23.36 1.46 3.69
C ALA A 206 24.77 1.72 3.10
N LYS A 207 25.64 0.70 3.02
CA LYS A 207 27.03 0.86 2.53
C LYS A 207 27.14 1.01 1.00
N LYS A 208 26.07 0.75 0.22
CA LYS A 208 26.07 0.80 -1.25
C LYS A 208 25.45 2.06 -1.89
N MET A 209 24.81 2.94 -1.11
CA MET A 209 24.27 4.21 -1.61
C MET A 209 25.22 5.35 -1.20
N LYS A 210 26.39 5.43 -1.85
CA LYS A 210 27.31 6.58 -1.72
C LYS A 210 27.38 7.29 -3.06
N GLY A 211 26.59 8.35 -3.20
CA GLY A 211 26.49 9.16 -4.42
C GLY A 211 25.27 10.06 -4.39
N GLY A 212 25.27 11.06 -3.50
CA GLY A 212 24.17 12.02 -3.35
C GLY A 212 24.15 12.57 -1.92
N GLY A 213 24.87 13.67 -1.69
CA GLY A 213 24.86 14.37 -0.42
C GLY A 213 23.49 14.99 -0.14
N GLY A 214 22.75 14.40 0.79
CA GLY A 214 21.57 14.99 1.42
C GLY A 214 21.79 14.93 2.92
N SER A 215 22.16 16.06 3.50
CA SER A 215 22.35 16.22 4.94
C SER A 215 21.01 15.94 5.63
N ALA A 216 20.95 14.91 6.47
CA ALA A 216 19.78 14.63 7.30
C ALA A 216 19.76 15.64 8.44
N VAL A 217 19.15 16.80 8.19
CA VAL A 217 18.73 17.72 9.25
C VAL A 217 17.58 17.02 9.99
N SER A 218 17.87 16.51 11.17
CA SER A 218 16.86 16.07 12.14
C SER A 218 16.07 17.30 12.62
N SER A 219 15.06 17.70 11.85
CA SER A 219 14.07 18.64 12.33
C SER A 219 13.18 17.93 13.35
N ALA A 220 13.07 18.49 14.54
CA ALA A 220 12.18 18.00 15.58
C ALA A 220 10.74 17.98 15.03
N GLY A 221 10.23 16.79 14.69
CA GLY A 221 8.91 16.59 14.06
C GLY A 221 8.90 15.66 12.85
N ALA A 222 10.05 15.30 12.27
CA ALA A 222 10.10 14.32 11.18
C ALA A 222 9.84 12.89 11.72
N LEU A 223 8.89 12.17 11.12
CA LEU A 223 8.59 10.78 11.48
C LEU A 223 9.79 9.88 11.17
N ASP A 224 10.14 8.97 12.10
CA ASP A 224 11.22 8.01 11.92
C ASP A 224 10.88 7.03 10.77
N PRO A 225 11.62 7.05 9.66
CA PRO A 225 11.33 6.21 8.50
C PRO A 225 11.51 4.71 8.76
N THR A 226 12.20 4.33 9.85
CA THR A 226 12.33 2.92 10.27
C THR A 226 11.04 2.33 10.82
N ARG A 227 10.07 3.19 11.19
CA ARG A 227 8.77 2.77 11.69
C ARG A 227 7.78 2.44 10.57
N PHE A 228 8.02 2.89 9.33
CA PHE A 228 7.10 2.60 8.24
C PHE A 228 7.09 1.11 7.87
N GLN A 229 5.89 0.57 7.70
CA GLN A 229 5.69 -0.82 7.30
C GLN A 229 4.79 -0.92 6.06
N LEU A 230 5.20 -1.78 5.13
CA LEU A 230 4.36 -2.22 4.03
C LEU A 230 3.57 -3.44 4.49
N THR A 231 2.24 -3.40 4.34
CA THR A 231 1.40 -4.59 4.45
C THR A 231 1.39 -5.31 3.10
N ARG A 232 1.64 -6.63 3.14
CA ARG A 232 1.64 -7.52 1.98
C ARG A 232 0.64 -8.64 2.22
N ILE A 233 -0.23 -8.87 1.26
CA ILE A 233 -1.19 -9.97 1.25
C ILE A 233 -0.74 -10.97 0.18
N GLY A 234 -0.37 -12.17 0.61
CA GLY A 234 0.03 -13.27 -0.25
C GLY A 234 -1.17 -14.13 -0.62
N VAL A 235 -1.35 -14.39 -1.91
CA VAL A 235 -2.37 -15.31 -2.46
C VAL A 235 -1.70 -16.65 -2.72
N GLY A 236 -2.12 -17.69 -2.03
CA GLY A 236 -1.49 -19.00 -2.13
C GLY A 236 -1.57 -19.58 -3.55
N ILE A 237 -0.42 -19.92 -4.11
CA ILE A 237 -0.34 -20.58 -5.43
C ILE A 237 0.20 -22.00 -5.34
N GLY A 238 0.78 -22.40 -4.20
CA GLY A 238 1.53 -23.63 -4.05
C GLY A 238 2.96 -23.53 -4.57
N ARG A 239 3.76 -24.57 -4.34
CA ARG A 239 5.16 -24.65 -4.77
C ARG A 239 5.37 -25.89 -5.65
N PRO A 240 6.20 -25.82 -6.69
CA PRO A 240 6.66 -27.03 -7.37
C PRO A 240 7.53 -27.88 -6.42
N ALA A 241 7.74 -29.15 -6.77
CA ALA A 241 8.58 -30.05 -5.97
C ALA A 241 10.03 -29.54 -5.88
N SER A 242 10.56 -29.03 -6.99
CA SER A 242 11.89 -28.43 -7.05
C SER A 242 11.92 -27.01 -6.48
N ARG A 243 13.07 -26.65 -5.91
CA ARG A 243 13.38 -25.28 -5.47
C ARG A 243 14.38 -24.59 -6.38
N GLU A 244 14.75 -25.22 -7.49
CA GLU A 244 15.67 -24.64 -8.45
C GLU A 244 15.04 -23.40 -9.10
N PRO A 245 15.80 -22.29 -9.28
CA PRO A 245 15.26 -21.03 -9.76
C PRO A 245 14.52 -21.14 -11.10
N GLU A 246 15.01 -21.98 -12.01
CA GLU A 246 14.45 -22.16 -13.35
C GLU A 246 13.09 -22.86 -13.30
N GLU A 247 12.98 -23.97 -12.56
CA GLU A 247 11.72 -24.69 -12.38
C GLU A 247 10.68 -23.86 -11.63
N VAL A 248 11.11 -23.06 -10.64
CA VAL A 248 10.22 -22.13 -9.94
C VAL A 248 9.73 -21.04 -10.89
N ALA A 249 10.59 -20.51 -11.76
CA ALA A 249 10.21 -19.51 -12.75
C ALA A 249 9.23 -20.06 -13.77
N GLU A 250 9.47 -21.27 -14.29
CA GLU A 250 8.55 -21.96 -15.20
C GLU A 250 7.19 -22.19 -14.54
N TYR A 251 7.19 -22.68 -13.29
CA TYR A 251 5.96 -22.89 -12.53
C TYR A 251 5.14 -21.61 -12.38
N VAL A 252 5.73 -20.51 -11.90
CA VAL A 252 4.94 -19.26 -11.69
C VAL A 252 4.46 -18.64 -13.00
N LEU A 253 5.19 -18.85 -14.09
CA LEU A 253 4.80 -18.40 -15.43
C LEU A 253 3.82 -19.37 -16.12
N GLY A 254 3.56 -20.54 -15.54
CA GLY A 254 2.55 -21.48 -15.99
C GLY A 254 1.14 -20.93 -15.84
N ARG A 255 0.25 -21.32 -16.76
CA ARG A 255 -1.19 -20.98 -16.72
C ARG A 255 -1.78 -21.48 -15.39
N MET A 256 -2.49 -20.61 -14.68
CA MET A 256 -3.24 -21.01 -13.50
C MET A 256 -4.42 -21.90 -13.94
N PRO A 257 -4.56 -23.13 -13.38
CA PRO A 257 -5.69 -24.00 -13.69
C PRO A 257 -7.03 -23.34 -13.34
N ASP A 258 -8.08 -23.59 -14.13
CA ASP A 258 -9.37 -22.91 -13.96
C ASP A 258 -9.98 -23.13 -12.56
N ARG A 259 -9.89 -24.35 -12.01
CA ARG A 259 -10.27 -24.65 -10.63
C ARG A 259 -9.52 -23.79 -9.61
N GLN A 260 -8.24 -23.49 -9.86
CA GLN A 260 -7.44 -22.65 -8.97
C GLN A 260 -7.80 -21.17 -9.12
N VAL A 261 -8.20 -20.73 -10.32
CA VAL A 261 -8.79 -19.40 -10.54
C VAL A 261 -10.06 -19.27 -9.71
N GLU A 262 -11.01 -20.21 -9.82
CA GLU A 262 -12.26 -20.21 -9.04
C GLU A 262 -11.99 -20.15 -7.52
N VAL A 263 -11.07 -20.98 -7.04
CA VAL A 263 -10.67 -20.98 -5.62
C VAL A 263 -10.03 -19.64 -5.22
N THR A 264 -9.27 -19.00 -6.10
CA THR A 264 -8.67 -17.68 -5.85
C THR A 264 -9.75 -16.60 -5.80
N GLU A 265 -10.69 -16.61 -6.74
CA GLU A 265 -11.81 -15.67 -6.80
C GLU A 265 -12.76 -15.83 -5.60
N GLY A 266 -12.89 -17.05 -5.06
CA GLY A 266 -13.62 -17.33 -3.82
C GLY A 266 -13.02 -16.69 -2.55
N LEU A 267 -11.81 -16.13 -2.59
CA LEU A 267 -11.16 -15.49 -1.44
C LEU A 267 -11.59 -14.03 -1.21
N VAL A 268 -12.52 -13.50 -2.01
CA VAL A 268 -12.89 -12.08 -1.97
C VAL A 268 -13.44 -11.65 -0.60
N GLU A 269 -14.34 -12.43 0.01
CA GLU A 269 -14.91 -12.09 1.32
C GLU A 269 -13.83 -12.10 2.42
N GLU A 270 -12.92 -13.08 2.38
CA GLU A 270 -11.78 -13.14 3.29
C GLU A 270 -10.88 -11.90 3.12
N LEU A 271 -10.61 -11.50 1.87
CA LEU A 271 -9.83 -10.31 1.56
C LEU A 271 -10.50 -9.04 2.09
N VAL A 272 -11.81 -8.87 1.91
CA VAL A 272 -12.57 -7.74 2.50
C VAL A 272 -12.38 -7.71 4.02
N GLY A 273 -12.56 -8.87 4.68
CA GLY A 273 -12.35 -8.99 6.12
C GLY A 273 -10.91 -8.64 6.56
N ILE A 274 -9.90 -9.02 5.78
CA ILE A 274 -8.50 -8.63 6.02
C ILE A 274 -8.35 -7.11 5.91
N LEU A 275 -8.84 -6.49 4.83
CA LEU A 275 -8.71 -5.05 4.62
C LEU A 275 -9.37 -4.25 5.74
N GLU A 276 -10.55 -4.66 6.19
CA GLU A 276 -11.23 -3.99 7.30
C GLU A 276 -10.48 -4.15 8.64
N ARG A 277 -9.84 -5.29 8.89
CA ARG A 277 -8.95 -5.45 10.05
C ARG A 277 -7.71 -4.57 9.94
N GLU A 278 -7.14 -4.39 8.75
CA GLU A 278 -6.03 -3.45 8.54
C GLU A 278 -6.45 -2.01 8.88
N VAL A 279 -7.67 -1.60 8.49
CA VAL A 279 -8.21 -0.28 8.86
C VAL A 279 -8.31 -0.16 10.38
N GLY A 280 -8.89 -1.14 11.08
CA GLY A 280 -9.02 -1.09 12.55
C GLY A 280 -7.66 -0.90 13.25
N MET A 281 -6.63 -1.65 12.81
CA MET A 281 -5.28 -1.47 13.35
C MET A 281 -4.67 -0.09 13.07
N MET A 282 -5.01 0.52 11.93
CA MET A 282 -4.58 1.90 11.57
C MET A 282 -5.28 2.95 12.43
N THR A 283 -6.56 2.76 12.76
CA THR A 283 -7.35 3.70 13.57
C THR A 283 -7.16 3.48 15.08
N GLY A 284 -6.60 2.33 15.48
CA GLY A 284 -6.42 1.97 16.89
C GLY A 284 -7.66 1.36 17.53
N GLU A 285 -8.56 0.81 16.71
CA GLU A 285 -9.73 0.02 17.09
C GLU A 285 -9.40 -1.48 17.18
#